data_AF-A0A9P6W782-F1
#
_entry.id   AF-A0A9P6W782-F1
#
_cell.length_a   1.000
_cell.length_b   1.000
_cell.length_c   1.000
_cell.angle_alpha   90.00
_cell.angle_beta   90.00
_cell.angle_gamma   90.00
#
_symmetry.space_group_name_H-M   'P 1'
#
loop_
_entity.id
_entity.type
_entity.pdbx_description
1 polymer ?
#
loop_
_entity_poly.entity_id
_entity_poly.type
_entity_poly.pdbx_seq_one_letter_code
_entity_poly.pdbx_strand_id
1 'polypeptide(L)' 'MSHRVESLLPSSPPTRQETRDMLGFVGLSEDNKERISKAIQVAKTIVHYGWIPTILVVAWRASNPRPPIMRLISPLA' A
#
# COMPACT_ATOMS: atom_id res chain seq x y z
N MET A 1 49.71 8.80 17.15
CA MET A 1 48.53 7.91 16.93
C MET A 1 47.27 8.75 16.59
N SER A 2 47.40 9.84 15.81
CA SER A 2 46.30 10.79 15.54
C SER A 2 45.96 10.98 14.05
N HIS A 3 46.63 10.27 13.13
CA HIS A 3 46.43 10.44 11.68
C HIS A 3 45.26 9.64 11.09
N ARG A 4 44.44 8.99 11.93
CA ARG A 4 43.36 8.09 11.47
C ARG A 4 41.95 8.66 11.63
N VAL A 5 41.81 9.90 12.07
CA VAL A 5 40.50 10.51 12.37
C VAL A 5 40.03 11.42 11.22
N GLU A 6 40.93 12.00 10.44
CA GLU A 6 40.59 12.87 9.29
C GLU A 6 40.09 12.10 8.06
N SER A 7 40.36 10.79 7.95
CA SER A 7 39.88 9.96 6.83
C SER A 7 38.40 9.60 6.92
N LEU A 8 37.72 9.96 8.01
CA LEU A 8 36.28 9.74 8.20
C LEU A 8 35.45 11.00 7.92
N LEU A 9 36.09 12.15 7.70
CA LEU A 9 35.42 13.35 7.24
C LEU A 9 35.30 13.28 5.71
N PRO A 10 34.09 13.40 5.13
CA PRO A 10 33.93 13.46 3.68
C PRO A 10 34.79 14.61 3.14
N SER A 11 35.74 14.27 2.26
CA SER A 11 36.82 15.15 1.79
C SER A 11 36.35 16.27 0.86
N SER A 12 35.05 16.37 0.59
CA SER A 12 34.47 17.44 -0.22
C SER A 12 33.01 17.68 0.17
N PRO A 13 32.56 18.94 0.29
CA PRO A 13 31.15 19.24 0.41
C PRO A 13 30.42 18.70 -0.83
N PRO A 14 29.26 18.03 -0.67
CA PRO A 14 28.50 17.49 -1.79
C PRO A 14 28.22 18.61 -2.79
N THR A 15 28.47 18.34 -4.06
CA THR A 15 28.26 19.34 -5.11
C THR A 15 26.77 19.68 -5.18
N ARG A 16 26.46 20.92 -5.61
CA ARG A 16 25.08 21.40 -5.74
C ARG A 16 24.19 20.49 -6.59
N GLN A 17 24.77 19.67 -7.46
CA GLN A 17 24.08 18.64 -8.24
C GLN A 17 23.64 17.46 -7.35
N GLU A 18 24.55 16.86 -6.58
CA GLU A 18 24.24 15.75 -5.66
C GLU A 18 23.18 16.12 -4.63
N THR A 19 23.23 17.34 -4.08
CA THR A 19 22.19 17.81 -3.14
C THR A 19 20.81 17.86 -3.80
N ARG A 20 20.75 18.21 -5.09
CA ARG A 20 19.48 18.27 -5.85
C ARG A 20 18.97 16.89 -6.21
N ASP A 21 19.86 15.95 -6.48
CA ASP A 21 19.48 14.56 -6.76
C ASP A 21 18.94 13.89 -5.49
N MET A 22 19.54 14.16 -4.32
CA MET A 22 19.02 13.69 -3.04
C MET A 22 17.68 14.35 -2.67
N LEU A 23 17.54 15.66 -2.82
CA LEU A 23 16.24 16.34 -2.61
C LEU A 23 15.17 15.89 -3.63
N GLY A 24 15.55 15.67 -4.88
CA GLY A 24 14.66 15.21 -5.95
C GLY A 24 14.20 13.77 -5.71
N PHE A 25 15.10 12.88 -5.27
CA PHE A 25 14.75 11.51 -4.92
C PHE A 25 13.84 11.44 -3.68
N VAL A 26 14.07 12.30 -2.68
CA VAL A 26 13.19 12.41 -1.51
C VAL A 26 11.80 12.93 -1.90
N GLY A 27 11.71 13.96 -2.75
CA GLY A 27 10.44 14.52 -3.22
C GLY A 27 9.60 13.51 -4.01
N LEU A 28 10.23 12.75 -4.93
CA LEU A 28 9.54 11.68 -5.68
C LEU A 28 9.04 10.56 -4.75
N SER A 29 9.78 10.23 -3.70
CA SER A 29 9.38 9.23 -2.72
C SER A 29 8.16 9.68 -1.92
N GLU A 30 8.13 10.93 -1.45
CA GLU A 30 7.01 11.48 -0.68
C GLU A 30 5.71 11.52 -1.49
N ASP A 31 5.76 12.02 -2.73
CA ASP A 31 4.61 12.05 -3.64
C ASP A 31 4.06 10.65 -3.92
N ASN A 32 4.96 9.68 -4.17
CA ASN A 32 4.55 8.31 -4.45
C ASN A 32 3.97 7.62 -3.20
N LYS A 33 4.53 7.93 -2.02
CA LYS A 33 4.11 7.40 -0.72
C LYS A 33 2.73 7.93 -0.33
N GLU A 34 2.43 9.20 -0.61
CA GLU A 34 1.10 9.76 -0.40
C GLU A 34 0.06 9.09 -1.30
N ARG A 35 0.37 8.89 -2.59
CA ARG A 35 -0.51 8.21 -3.55
C ARG A 35 -0.79 6.76 -3.14
N ILE A 36 0.24 6.02 -2.77
CA ILE A 36 0.11 4.64 -2.30
C ILE A 36 -0.72 4.59 -1.01
N SER A 37 -0.48 5.50 -0.07
CA SER A 37 -1.27 5.60 1.16
C SER A 37 -2.76 5.82 0.87
N LYS A 38 -3.09 6.75 -0.04
CA LYS A 38 -4.48 7.01 -0.46
C LYS A 38 -5.10 5.77 -1.13
N ALA A 39 -4.36 5.11 -2.02
CA ALA A 39 -4.82 3.88 -2.67
C ALA A 39 -5.11 2.76 -1.66
N ILE A 40 -4.23 2.58 -0.67
CA ILE A 40 -4.41 1.59 0.40
C ILE A 40 -5.64 1.93 1.24
N GLN A 41 -5.90 3.20 1.56
CA GLN A 41 -7.09 3.60 2.31
C GLN A 41 -8.37 3.24 1.56
N VAL A 42 -8.44 3.52 0.26
CA VAL A 42 -9.58 3.13 -0.58
C VAL A 42 -9.70 1.61 -0.68
N ALA A 43 -8.59 0.90 -0.88
CA ALA A 43 -8.57 -0.55 -0.93
C ALA A 43 -9.09 -1.20 0.36
N LYS A 44 -8.73 -0.66 1.54
CA LYS A 44 -9.26 -1.12 2.83
C LYS A 44 -10.78 -1.00 2.87
N THR A 45 -11.34 0.12 2.42
CA THR A 45 -12.80 0.32 2.37
C THR A 45 -13.47 -0.67 1.42
N ILE A 46 -12.94 -0.84 0.21
CA ILE A 46 -13.49 -1.77 -0.78
C ILE A 46 -13.47 -3.20 -0.26
N VAL A 47 -12.34 -3.65 0.31
CA VAL A 47 -12.24 -5.00 0.87
C VAL A 47 -13.18 -5.17 2.07
N HIS A 48 -13.25 -4.17 2.95
CA HIS A 48 -14.08 -4.25 4.16
C HIS A 48 -15.58 -4.33 3.88
N TYR A 49 -16.08 -3.63 2.86
CA TYR A 49 -17.50 -3.71 2.49
C TYR A 49 -17.78 -4.75 1.40
N GLY A 50 -16.77 -5.09 0.60
CA GLY A 50 -16.89 -6.00 -0.52
C GLY A 50 -16.68 -7.47 -0.17
N TRP A 51 -16.02 -7.80 0.95
CA TRP A 51 -15.70 -9.20 1.26
C TRP A 51 -16.95 -10.07 1.42
N ILE A 52 -17.97 -9.62 2.18
CA ILE A 52 -19.22 -10.36 2.38
C ILE A 52 -19.95 -10.63 1.04
N PRO A 53 -20.25 -9.63 0.20
CA PRO A 53 -20.85 -9.86 -1.11
C PRO A 53 -20.04 -10.82 -1.98
N THR A 54 -18.71 -10.69 -1.94
CA THR A 54 -17.81 -11.50 -2.77
C THR A 54 -17.89 -12.99 -2.40
N ILE A 55 -17.77 -13.32 -1.11
CA ILE A 55 -17.87 -14.72 -0.67
C ILE A 55 -19.25 -15.30 -0.97
N LEU A 56 -20.30 -14.49 -0.85
CA LEU A 56 -21.67 -14.92 -1.09
C LEU A 56 -21.90 -15.33 -2.55
N VAL A 57 -21.38 -14.52 -3.49
CA VAL A 57 -21.45 -14.83 -4.92
C VAL A 57 -20.67 -16.10 -5.26
N VAL A 58 -19.48 -16.29 -4.67
CA VAL A 58 -18.68 -17.51 -4.90
C VAL A 58 -19.43 -18.75 -4.40
N ALA A 59 -19.95 -18.71 -3.16
CA ALA A 59 -20.72 -19.81 -2.60
C ALA A 59 -21.99 -20.10 -3.41
N TRP A 60 -22.69 -19.06 -3.86
CA TRP A 60 -23.89 -19.20 -4.70
C TRP A 60 -23.58 -19.85 -6.06
N ARG A 61 -22.45 -19.50 -6.69
CA ARG A 61 -22.03 -20.11 -7.98
C ARG A 61 -21.61 -21.56 -7.84
N ALA A 62 -21.03 -21.94 -6.70
CA ALA A 62 -20.59 -23.30 -6.41
C ALA A 62 -21.75 -24.23 -5.99
N SER A 63 -22.89 -23.68 -5.57
CA SER A 63 -24.05 -24.45 -5.10
C SER A 63 -24.89 -24.99 -6.26
N ASN A 64 -25.28 -26.27 -6.20
CA ASN A 64 -26.23 -26.87 -7.13
C ASN A 64 -27.30 -27.68 -6.37
N PRO A 65 -28.59 -27.30 -6.41
CA PRO A 65 -29.17 -26.15 -7.11
C PRO A 65 -28.79 -24.80 -6.46
N ARG A 66 -28.80 -23.72 -7.25
CA ARG A 66 -28.44 -22.38 -6.76
C ARG A 66 -29.53 -21.82 -5.83
N PRO A 67 -29.23 -21.52 -4.55
CA PRO A 67 -30.24 -21.03 -3.62
C PRO A 67 -30.70 -19.60 -3.96
N PRO A 68 -31.96 -19.23 -3.69
CA PRO A 68 -32.39 -17.85 -3.82
C PRO A 68 -31.72 -16.97 -2.75
N ILE A 69 -31.29 -15.76 -3.14
CA ILE A 69 -30.50 -14.84 -2.28
C ILE A 69 -31.18 -14.56 -0.93
N MET A 70 -32.51 -14.50 -0.90
CA MET A 70 -33.32 -14.32 0.31
C MET A 70 -33.12 -15.43 1.36
N ARG A 71 -32.74 -16.65 0.97
CA ARG A 71 -32.39 -17.74 1.90
C ARG A 71 -30.99 -17.58 2.49
N LEU A 72 -30.06 -16.93 1.79
CA LEU A 72 -28.70 -16.69 2.27
C LEU A 72 -28.61 -15.59 3.33
N ILE A 73 -29.51 -14.61 3.27
CA ILE A 73 -29.57 -13.48 4.21
C ILE A 73 -30.56 -13.69 5.35
N SER A 74 -31.41 -14.73 5.27
CA SER A 74 -32.39 -15.05 6.31
C SER A 74 -31.73 -15.89 7.40
N PRO A 75 -31.64 -15.41 8.65
CA PRO A 75 -31.05 -16.17 9.76
C PRO A 75 -31.87 -17.41 10.16
N LEU A 76 -33.05 -17.60 9.55
CA LEU A 76 -34.04 -18.62 9.88
C LEU A 76 -34.42 -19.52 8.68
N ALA A 77 -33.53 -19.62 7.70
CA ALA A 77 -33.72 -20.42 6.48
C ALA A 77 -33.19 -21.84 6.62
#